data_AF-A0A3G8YFY9-F1
#
_entry.id   AF-A0A3G8YFY9-F1
#
_cell.length_a   1.000
_cell.length_b   1.000
_cell.length_c   1.000
_cell.angle_alpha   90.00
_cell.angle_beta   90.00
_cell.angle_gamma   90.00
#
_symmetry.space_group_name_H-M   'P 1'
#
loop_
_entity.id
_entity.type
_entity.pdbx_description
1 polymer ?
#
loop_
_entity_poly.entity_id
_entity_poly.type
_entity_poly.pdbx_seq_one_letter_code
_entity_poly.pdbx_strand_id
1 'polypeptide(L)'
;MELCAEAARAGIKLSRLLDESGHPEAATDALATALKRDPLISEQYHQQLMIRLALRADRYAAIEHYRRYVRYLRAEVGDTPMHETTALAQHIKDGLPLGSLAALGSFGLSGHLTTSLM
;
A
#
# COMPACT_ATOMS: atom_id res chain seq x y z
N MET A 1 6.49 10.12 20.57
CA MET A 1 7.06 9.52 19.34
C MET A 1 7.04 7.99 19.40
N GLU A 2 7.57 7.35 20.45
CA GLU A 2 7.74 5.87 20.53
C GLU A 2 6.43 5.05 20.50
N LEU A 3 5.38 5.53 21.18
CA LEU A 3 4.06 4.86 21.22
C LEU A 3 3.33 4.82 19.85
N CYS A 4 3.51 5.85 19.01
CA CYS A 4 2.88 5.90 17.68
C CYS A 4 3.52 4.88 16.73
N ALA A 5 4.85 4.76 16.78
CA ALA A 5 5.60 3.79 15.98
C ALA A 5 5.27 2.34 16.39
N GLU A 6 5.13 2.07 17.69
CA GLU A 6 4.72 0.73 18.15
C GLU A 6 3.27 0.39 17.75
N ALA A 7 2.34 1.34 17.92
CA ALA A 7 0.96 1.15 17.49
C ALA A 7 0.82 0.98 15.97
N ALA A 8 1.69 1.62 15.17
CA ALA A 8 1.76 1.42 13.73
C ALA A 8 2.28 0.01 13.38
N ARG A 9 3.37 -0.43 14.03
CA ARG A 9 3.89 -1.80 13.87
C ARG A 9 2.87 -2.87 14.24
N ALA A 10 2.14 -2.67 15.34
CA ALA A 10 1.05 -3.56 15.73
C ALA A 10 -0.07 -3.60 14.68
N GLY A 11 -0.44 -2.45 14.11
CA GLY A 11 -1.44 -2.35 13.04
C GLY A 11 -1.01 -3.07 11.75
N ILE A 12 0.27 -2.98 11.37
CA ILE A 12 0.84 -3.73 10.24
C ILE A 12 0.77 -5.24 10.50
N LYS A 13 1.16 -5.68 11.70
CA LYS A 13 1.08 -7.10 12.07
C LYS A 13 -0.37 -7.61 12.03
N LEU A 14 -1.30 -6.83 12.58
CA LEU A 14 -2.73 -7.13 12.52
C LEU A 14 -3.24 -7.24 11.08
N SER A 15 -2.87 -6.29 10.22
CA SER A 15 -3.19 -6.32 8.80
C SER A 15 -2.75 -7.63 8.14
N ARG A 16 -1.51 -8.07 8.42
CA ARG A 16 -0.99 -9.34 7.89
C ARG A 16 -1.79 -10.55 8.36
N LEU A 17 -2.08 -10.64 9.66
CA LEU A 17 -2.84 -11.75 10.24
C LEU A 17 -4.27 -11.82 9.68
N LEU A 18 -4.91 -10.67 9.47
CA LEU A 18 -6.25 -10.61 8.87
C LEU A 18 -6.26 -11.09 7.41
N ASP A 19 -5.23 -10.72 6.63
CA ASP A 19 -5.06 -11.17 5.25
C ASP A 19 -4.86 -12.70 5.20
N GLU A 20 -3.96 -13.22 6.03
CA GLU A 20 -3.71 -14.67 6.21
C GLU A 20 -4.97 -15.43 6.65
N SER A 21 -5.86 -14.77 7.39
CA SER A 21 -7.11 -15.36 7.89
C SER A 21 -8.29 -15.17 6.93
N GLY A 22 -8.09 -14.68 5.71
CA GLY A 22 -9.16 -14.48 4.73
C GLY A 22 -10.11 -13.32 5.05
N HIS A 23 -9.65 -12.32 5.80
CA HIS A 23 -10.39 -11.09 6.13
C HIS A 23 -9.74 -9.87 5.46
N PRO A 24 -9.74 -9.83 4.12
CA PRO A 24 -8.84 -8.97 3.40
C PRO A 24 -9.29 -7.49 3.59
N GLU A 25 -10.57 -7.20 3.84
CA GLU A 25 -11.13 -5.84 4.03
C GLU A 25 -10.61 -5.22 5.32
N ALA A 26 -10.80 -5.94 6.42
CA ALA A 26 -10.24 -5.59 7.71
C ALA A 26 -8.70 -5.46 7.64
N ALA A 27 -8.02 -6.29 6.84
CA ALA A 27 -6.59 -6.16 6.61
C ALA A 27 -6.20 -4.81 5.98
N THR A 28 -7.00 -4.33 5.03
CA THR A 28 -6.77 -3.03 4.35
C THR A 28 -6.99 -1.87 5.31
N ASP A 29 -8.05 -1.92 6.12
CA ASP A 29 -8.36 -0.90 7.13
C ASP A 29 -7.30 -0.84 8.24
N ALA A 30 -6.81 -1.99 8.69
CA ALA A 30 -5.73 -2.08 9.67
C ALA A 30 -4.44 -1.45 9.14
N LEU A 31 -4.09 -1.71 7.87
CA LEU A 31 -2.91 -1.11 7.23
C LEU A 31 -3.06 0.41 7.07
N ALA A 32 -4.22 0.87 6.58
CA ALA A 32 -4.50 2.30 6.45
C ALA A 32 -4.44 3.02 7.81
N THR A 33 -4.91 2.38 8.87
CA THR A 33 -4.84 2.92 10.23
C THR A 33 -3.40 2.99 10.74
N ALA A 34 -2.57 1.98 10.47
CA ALA A 34 -1.16 2.00 10.82
C ALA A 34 -0.41 3.17 10.14
N LEU A 35 -0.62 3.35 8.83
CA LEU A 35 0.01 4.42 8.06
C LEU A 35 -0.45 5.83 8.47
N LYS A 36 -1.67 5.98 9.00
CA LYS A 36 -2.10 7.25 9.57
C LYS A 36 -1.39 7.58 10.89
N ARG A 37 -0.99 6.57 11.66
CA ARG A 37 -0.28 6.74 12.94
C ARG A 37 1.20 7.01 12.75
N ASP A 38 1.80 6.34 11.77
CA ASP A 38 3.20 6.53 11.38
C ASP A 38 3.30 6.54 9.85
N PRO A 39 3.17 7.71 9.22
CA PRO A 39 3.27 7.83 7.77
C PRO A 39 4.67 7.60 7.19
N LEU A 40 5.71 7.50 8.04
CA LEU A 40 7.11 7.39 7.61
C LEU A 40 7.70 5.99 7.86
N ILE A 41 6.91 5.06 8.38
CA ILE A 41 7.39 3.72 8.76
C ILE A 41 8.04 2.93 7.62
N SER A 42 7.47 3.00 6.40
CA SER A 42 8.08 2.50 5.14
C SER A 42 7.14 2.74 3.95
N GLU A 43 7.69 3.18 2.82
CA GLU A 43 6.95 3.31 1.55
C GLU A 43 6.39 2.00 1.03
N GLN A 44 7.01 0.86 1.36
CA GLN A 44 6.52 -0.45 0.93
C GLN A 44 5.09 -0.71 1.44
N TYR A 45 4.74 -0.22 2.63
CA TYR A 45 3.38 -0.34 3.16
C TYR A 45 2.39 0.60 2.46
N HIS A 46 2.83 1.78 2.02
CA HIS A 46 2.02 2.64 1.16
C HIS A 46 1.76 1.99 -0.20
N GLN A 47 2.77 1.37 -0.80
CA GLN A 47 2.64 0.61 -2.05
C GLN A 47 1.67 -0.57 -1.90
N GLN A 48 1.80 -1.35 -0.82
CA GLN A 48 0.86 -2.45 -0.52
C GLN A 48 -0.58 -1.95 -0.37
N LEU A 49 -0.79 -0.83 0.31
CA LEU A 49 -2.13 -0.24 0.43
C LEU A 49 -2.67 0.23 -0.92
N MET A 50 -1.85 0.84 -1.78
CA MET A 50 -2.24 1.22 -3.14
C MET A 50 -2.70 0.01 -3.96
N ILE A 51 -1.95 -1.09 -3.92
CA ILE A 51 -2.28 -2.34 -4.61
C ILE A 51 -3.62 -2.88 -4.08
N ARG A 52 -3.79 -2.98 -2.76
CA ARG A 52 -5.02 -3.49 -2.14
C ARG A 52 -6.25 -2.65 -2.48
N LEU A 53 -6.11 -1.32 -2.49
CA LEU A 53 -7.19 -0.41 -2.89
C LEU A 53 -7.55 -0.55 -4.37
N ALA A 54 -6.55 -0.67 -5.25
CA ALA A 54 -6.77 -0.84 -6.68
C ALA A 54 -7.44 -2.18 -7.03
N LEU A 55 -7.12 -3.25 -6.29
CA LEU A 55 -7.75 -4.57 -6.48
C LEU A 55 -9.23 -4.63 -6.08
N ARG A 56 -9.71 -3.73 -5.23
CA ARG A 56 -11.03 -3.90 -4.58
C ARG A 56 -12.02 -2.76 -4.72
N ALA A 57 -11.55 -1.53 -4.62
CA ALA A 57 -12.43 -0.37 -4.71
C ALA A 57 -12.46 0.08 -6.17
N ASP A 58 -11.40 0.76 -6.59
CA ASP A 58 -11.09 1.17 -7.95
C ASP A 58 -9.72 1.86 -7.90
N ARG A 59 -9.10 2.10 -9.06
CA ARG A 59 -7.88 2.89 -9.22
C ARG A 59 -7.95 4.24 -8.50
N TYR A 60 -9.12 4.89 -8.45
CA TYR A 60 -9.26 6.22 -7.84
C TYR A 60 -8.90 6.24 -6.36
N ALA A 61 -9.27 5.20 -5.59
CA ALA A 61 -8.96 5.14 -4.16
C ALA A 61 -7.45 5.01 -3.92
N ALA A 62 -6.77 4.19 -4.73
CA ALA A 62 -5.33 4.04 -4.69
C ALA A 62 -4.59 5.34 -5.06
N ILE A 63 -5.05 6.03 -6.12
CA ILE A 63 -4.45 7.30 -6.57
C ILE A 63 -4.70 8.42 -5.55
N GLU A 64 -5.85 8.46 -4.90
CA GLU A 64 -6.13 9.43 -3.85
C GLU A 64 -5.23 9.21 -2.63
N HIS A 65 -5.00 7.96 -2.23
CA HIS A 65 -4.02 7.65 -1.19
C HIS A 65 -2.61 8.13 -1.56
N TYR A 66 -2.15 7.83 -2.78
CA TYR A 66 -0.85 8.32 -3.28
C TYR A 66 -0.74 9.85 -3.24
N ARG A 67 -1.78 10.57 -3.70
CA ARG A 67 -1.80 12.05 -3.69
C ARG A 67 -1.68 12.62 -2.27
N ARG A 68 -2.39 12.02 -1.30
CA ARG A 68 -2.30 12.44 0.10
C ARG A 68 -0.90 12.19 0.66
N TYR A 69 -0.31 11.04 0.34
CA TYR A 69 1.04 10.71 0.78
C TYR A 69 2.09 11.66 0.19
N VAL A 70 2.03 11.98 -1.10
CA VAL A 70 2.92 12.96 -1.75
C VAL A 70 2.78 14.35 -1.10
N ARG A 71 1.54 14.78 -0.80
CA ARG A 71 1.32 16.05 -0.09
C ARG A 71 1.95 16.05 1.30
N TYR A 72 1.81 14.94 2.04
CA TYR A 72 2.43 14.78 3.35
C TYR A 72 3.96 14.86 3.27
N LEU A 73 4.61 14.07 2.39
CA LEU A 73 6.06 14.09 2.23
C LEU A 73 6.59 15.48 1.91
N ARG A 74 5.94 16.19 0.99
CA ARG A 74 6.34 17.54 0.61
C ARG A 74 6.17 18.56 1.74
N ALA A 75 5.07 18.47 2.49
CA ALA A 75 4.75 19.45 3.53
C ALA A 75 5.54 19.22 4.82
N GLU A 76 5.67 17.96 5.25
CA GLU A 76 6.18 17.62 6.58
C GLU A 76 7.64 17.18 6.57
N VAL A 77 8.13 16.64 5.45
CA VAL A 77 9.50 16.10 5.33
C VAL A 77 10.36 16.94 4.39
N GLY A 78 9.73 17.60 3.40
CA GLY A 78 10.45 18.27 2.32
C GLY A 78 11.01 17.27 1.28
N ASP A 79 10.40 16.10 1.17
CA ASP A 79 10.87 15.00 0.31
C ASP A 79 9.84 14.62 -0.77
N THR A 80 10.21 13.68 -1.65
CA THR A 80 9.39 13.08 -2.69
C THR A 80 9.33 11.56 -2.51
N PRO A 81 8.24 10.90 -2.94
CA PRO A 81 8.18 9.44 -2.87
C PRO A 81 9.28 8.78 -3.69
N MET A 82 9.68 7.58 -3.28
CA MET A 82 10.57 6.72 -4.06
C MET A 82 10.04 6.49 -5.49
N HIS A 83 10.98 6.19 -6.40
CA HIS A 83 10.67 5.97 -7.81
C HIS A 83 9.64 4.85 -8.00
N GLU A 84 9.78 3.75 -7.27
CA GLU A 84 8.90 2.59 -7.30
C GLU A 84 7.47 2.95 -6.90
N THR A 85 7.30 3.79 -5.88
CA THR A 85 5.98 4.26 -5.43
C THR A 85 5.32 5.13 -6.49
N THR A 86 6.10 6.00 -7.14
CA THR A 86 5.62 6.85 -8.23
C THR A 86 5.28 6.02 -9.48
N ALA A 87 6.11 5.04 -9.83
CA ALA A 87 5.86 4.13 -10.95
C ALA A 87 4.59 3.29 -10.73
N LEU A 88 4.39 2.77 -9.52
CA LEU A 88 3.17 2.04 -9.15
C LEU A 88 1.92 2.93 -9.27
N ALA A 89 1.99 4.17 -8.79
CA ALA A 89 0.87 5.11 -8.92
C ALA A 89 0.53 5.38 -10.39
N GLN A 90 1.54 5.56 -11.23
CA GLN A 90 1.33 5.79 -12.66
C GLN A 90 0.73 4.55 -13.34
N HIS A 91 1.24 3.35 -13.02
CA HIS A 91 0.71 2.08 -13.53
C HIS A 91 -0.78 1.87 -13.20
N ILE A 92 -1.16 2.13 -11.94
CA ILE A 92 -2.56 2.07 -11.49
C ILE A 92 -3.41 3.12 -12.21
N LYS A 93 -2.89 4.35 -12.37
CA LYS A 93 -3.60 5.45 -13.02
C LYS A 93 -3.90 5.15 -14.49
N ASP A 94 -2.95 4.51 -15.17
CA ASP A 94 -3.08 4.11 -16.57
C ASP A 94 -3.99 2.87 -16.75
N GLY A 95 -4.45 2.26 -15.66
CA GLY A 95 -5.32 1.09 -15.69
C GLY A 95 -4.60 -0.19 -16.13
N LEU A 96 -3.28 -0.24 -15.98
CA LEU A 96 -2.50 -1.40 -16.38
C LEU A 96 -2.71 -2.55 -15.38
N PRO A 97 -2.73 -3.82 -15.84
CA PRO A 97 -2.96 -4.96 -14.98
C PRO A 97 -1.89 -5.08 -13.87
N LEU A 98 -2.31 -5.27 -12.62
CA LEU A 98 -1.38 -5.36 -11.48
C LEU A 98 -0.50 -6.62 -11.51
N GLY A 99 -0.92 -7.68 -12.21
CA GLY A 99 -0.09 -8.86 -12.44
C GLY A 99 1.18 -8.59 -13.27
N SER A 100 1.23 -7.47 -14.00
CA SER A 100 2.41 -7.05 -14.76
C SER A 100 3.42 -6.22 -13.94
N LEU A 101 3.12 -5.95 -12.66
CA LEU A 101 4.00 -5.18 -11.76
C LEU A 101 5.33 -5.87 -11.47
N ALA A 102 5.45 -7.19 -11.70
CA ALA A 102 6.70 -7.92 -11.52
C ALA A 102 7.87 -7.33 -12.33
N ALA A 103 7.58 -6.59 -13.41
CA ALA A 103 8.57 -5.90 -14.23
C ALA A 103 9.05 -4.55 -13.62
N LEU A 104 8.37 -4.01 -12.62
CA LEU A 104 8.59 -2.66 -12.08
C LEU A 104 9.34 -2.63 -10.74
N GLY A 105 9.65 -3.80 -10.14
CA GLY A 105 10.35 -3.91 -8.86
C GLY A 105 9.69 -4.91 -7.89
N SER A 106 10.34 -5.16 -6.75
CA SER A 106 9.85 -6.10 -5.72
C SER A 106 8.76 -5.44 -4.86
N PHE A 107 7.61 -5.14 -5.45
CA PHE A 107 6.40 -4.83 -4.69
C PHE A 107 5.97 -6.13 -4.02
N GLY A 108 5.97 -6.18 -2.70
CA GLY A 108 5.74 -7.39 -1.88
C GLY A 108 4.37 -8.06 -2.09
N LEU A 109 4.11 -8.52 -3.31
CA LEU A 109 2.98 -9.34 -3.73
C LEU A 109 3.30 -10.76 -3.29
N SER A 110 3.04 -11.06 -2.02
CA SER A 110 3.11 -12.42 -1.53
C SER A 110 1.95 -13.23 -2.15
N GLY A 111 2.24 -13.92 -3.25
CA GLY A 111 1.90 -15.34 -3.41
C GLY A 111 0.45 -15.81 -3.60
N HIS A 112 -0.50 -15.02 -4.13
CA HIS A 112 -1.85 -15.56 -4.42
C HIS A 112 -2.46 -15.29 -5.81
N LEU A 113 -1.72 -14.71 -6.77
CA LEU A 113 -2.28 -14.42 -8.11
C LEU A 113 -1.89 -15.42 -9.21
N THR A 114 -1.45 -16.64 -8.86
CA THR A 114 -1.15 -17.70 -9.83
C THR A 114 -2.04 -18.93 -9.66
N THR A 115 -3.37 -18.80 -9.61
CA THR A 115 -4.25 -19.95 -9.91
C THR A 115 -5.63 -19.50 -10.40
N SER A 116 -5.74 -19.25 -11.71
CA SER A 116 -6.96 -19.54 -12.48
C SER A 116 -6.63 -19.41 -13.96
N LEU A 117 -6.10 -20.51 -14.50
CA LEU A 117 -6.17 -20.88 -15.91
C LEU A 117 -5.96 -22.40 -15.97
N MET A 118 -7.01 -23.15 -15.67
CA MET A 118 -7.37 -24.44 -16.29
C MET A 118 -8.86 -24.67 -16.06
#